data_AF-A0A2N5AHX0-F1
#
_entry.id   AF-A0A2N5AHX0-F1
#
_cell.length_a   1.000
_cell.length_b   1.000
_cell.length_c   1.000
_cell.angle_alpha   90.00
_cell.angle_beta   90.00
_cell.angle_gamma   90.00
#
_symmetry.space_group_name_H-M   'P 1'
#
loop_
_entity.id
_entity.type
_entity.pdbx_description
1 polymer ?
#
loop_
_entity_poly.entity_id
_entity_poly.type
_entity_poly.pdbx_seq_one_letter_code
_entity_poly.pdbx_strand_id
1 'polypeptide(L)'
;PLSEEVARSLIPKNYCVEDCNYLLDYYRLTGDNRLLYGGGVVYGARDPDDVERLIMPKLLKTFPQLQGVKIDYRWTGNFLLTLSRMPQFGRLDNNIYYMQGYSGHGVTCTHLAGRLISELLRGDAERFDAFAKLPHYPFPGGRSLRIPFTAMGAAYYSLRDRLGV
;
A
#
# COMPACT_ATOMS: atom_id res chain seq x y z
N PRO A 1 -0.64 -4.03 -24.43
CA PRO A 1 -1.71 -4.87 -23.83
C PRO A 1 -1.48 -6.35 -24.11
N LEU A 2 -1.90 -7.23 -23.20
CA LEU A 2 -1.85 -8.68 -23.38
C LEU A 2 -2.97 -9.15 -24.30
N SER A 3 -2.77 -10.28 -24.98
CA SER A 3 -3.89 -10.96 -25.65
C SER A 3 -4.90 -11.42 -24.60
N GLU A 4 -6.16 -11.53 -25.00
CA GLU A 4 -7.23 -12.01 -24.10
C GLU A 4 -6.93 -13.41 -23.55
N GLU A 5 -6.36 -14.29 -24.38
CA GLU A 5 -5.92 -15.62 -23.98
C GLU A 5 -4.87 -15.56 -22.84
N VAL A 6 -3.83 -14.75 -23.02
CA VAL A 6 -2.79 -14.59 -21.98
C VAL A 6 -3.40 -13.98 -20.74
N ALA A 7 -4.18 -12.90 -20.85
CA ALA A 7 -4.82 -12.23 -19.72
C ALA A 7 -5.68 -13.20 -18.89
N ARG A 8 -6.53 -14.01 -19.55
CA ARG A 8 -7.36 -15.03 -18.89
C ARG A 8 -6.51 -16.15 -18.26
N SER A 9 -5.32 -16.46 -18.80
CA SER A 9 -4.41 -17.43 -18.18
C SER A 9 -3.79 -16.91 -16.87
N LEU A 10 -3.66 -15.58 -16.70
CA LEU A 10 -3.12 -14.98 -15.49
C LEU A 10 -4.15 -14.94 -14.36
N ILE A 11 -5.33 -14.39 -14.64
CA ILE A 11 -6.39 -14.21 -13.64
C ILE A 11 -7.72 -14.62 -14.28
N PRO A 12 -8.08 -15.91 -14.28
CA PRO A 12 -9.24 -16.44 -15.02
C PRO A 12 -10.58 -15.79 -14.69
N LYS A 13 -10.72 -15.30 -13.46
CA LYS A 13 -11.93 -14.63 -12.96
C LYS A 13 -11.79 -13.11 -12.84
N ASN A 14 -10.67 -12.56 -13.30
CA ASN A 14 -10.37 -11.13 -13.25
C ASN A 14 -10.56 -10.48 -11.86
N TYR A 15 -10.15 -11.18 -10.81
CA TYR A 15 -10.17 -10.64 -9.46
C TYR A 15 -8.99 -9.67 -9.23
N CYS A 16 -9.17 -8.77 -8.28
CA CYS A 16 -8.04 -8.10 -7.64
C CYS A 16 -7.41 -9.08 -6.66
N VAL A 17 -6.10 -9.30 -6.75
CA VAL A 17 -5.39 -10.26 -5.92
C VAL A 17 -4.31 -9.54 -5.12
N GLU A 18 -4.23 -9.89 -3.84
CA GLU A 18 -3.08 -9.64 -2.97
C GLU A 18 -2.64 -10.98 -2.38
N ASP A 19 -1.34 -11.18 -2.22
CA ASP A 19 -0.84 -12.37 -1.54
C ASP A 19 -0.96 -12.24 0.00
N CYS A 20 -0.71 -13.34 0.71
CA CYS A 20 -0.78 -13.38 2.17
C CYS A 20 0.54 -13.02 2.87
N ASN A 21 1.56 -12.58 2.12
CA ASN A 21 2.85 -12.19 2.72
C ASN A 21 2.70 -10.87 3.46
N TYR A 22 3.58 -10.61 4.42
CA TYR A 22 3.59 -9.32 5.10
C TYR A 22 4.02 -8.17 4.17
N LEU A 23 5.01 -8.44 3.32
CA LEU A 23 5.42 -7.56 2.22
C LEU A 23 4.75 -8.04 0.94
N LEU A 24 3.44 -7.84 0.89
CA LEU A 24 2.60 -8.39 -0.16
C LEU A 24 2.94 -7.87 -1.55
N ASP A 25 2.80 -8.75 -2.51
CA ASP A 25 2.61 -8.37 -3.91
C ASP A 25 1.11 -8.38 -4.24
N TYR A 26 0.68 -7.46 -5.09
CA TYR A 26 -0.71 -7.32 -5.52
C TYR A 26 -0.79 -7.12 -7.03
N TYR A 27 -1.84 -7.63 -7.64
CA TYR A 27 -2.01 -7.55 -9.07
C TYR A 27 -3.47 -7.65 -9.51
N ARG A 28 -3.77 -7.04 -10.66
CA ARG A 28 -5.07 -7.12 -11.33
C ARG A 28 -4.93 -6.84 -12.82
N LEU A 29 -5.91 -7.24 -13.61
CA LEU A 29 -6.01 -6.78 -14.99
C LEU A 29 -6.82 -5.48 -15.08
N THR A 30 -6.45 -4.62 -16.01
CA THR A 30 -7.23 -3.45 -16.43
C THR A 30 -8.30 -3.86 -17.44
N GLY A 31 -9.27 -2.97 -17.71
CA GLY A 31 -10.33 -3.23 -18.69
C GLY A 31 -9.83 -3.42 -20.14
N ASP A 32 -8.61 -3.01 -20.43
CA ASP A 32 -7.94 -3.18 -21.73
C ASP A 32 -6.86 -4.27 -21.72
N ASN A 33 -6.91 -5.24 -20.79
CA ASN A 33 -5.99 -6.38 -20.68
C ASN A 33 -4.51 -5.99 -20.45
N ARG A 34 -4.24 -4.98 -19.62
CA ARG A 34 -2.90 -4.76 -19.05
C ARG A 34 -2.84 -5.35 -17.65
N LEU A 35 -1.72 -5.98 -17.32
CA LEU A 35 -1.45 -6.41 -15.95
C LEU A 35 -0.92 -5.20 -15.16
N LEU A 36 -1.65 -4.79 -14.12
CA LEU A 36 -1.11 -3.95 -13.06
C LEU A 36 -0.52 -4.88 -12.01
N TYR A 37 0.78 -4.73 -11.73
CA TYR A 37 1.50 -5.48 -10.70
C TYR A 37 2.18 -4.49 -9.76
N GLY A 38 2.02 -4.69 -8.47
CA GLY A 38 2.63 -3.87 -7.43
C GLY A 38 3.24 -4.71 -6.33
N GLY A 39 4.23 -4.16 -5.65
CA GLY A 39 5.07 -4.85 -4.70
C GLY A 39 6.39 -4.10 -4.52
N GLY A 40 7.42 -4.78 -4.00
CA GLY A 40 8.78 -4.23 -3.97
C GLY A 40 8.93 -3.00 -3.08
N VAL A 41 8.67 -3.17 -1.78
CA VAL A 41 8.75 -2.07 -0.79
C VAL A 41 10.19 -1.66 -0.51
N VAL A 42 10.47 -0.34 -0.59
CA VAL A 42 11.73 0.28 -0.18
C VAL A 42 11.49 1.21 1.02
N TYR A 43 12.34 1.12 2.05
CA TYR A 43 12.21 1.92 3.26
C TYR A 43 13.05 3.19 3.19
N GLY A 44 12.52 4.27 3.78
CA GLY A 44 13.21 5.56 3.86
C GLY A 44 12.79 6.59 2.82
N ALA A 45 11.69 6.34 2.10
CA ALA A 45 11.15 7.23 1.06
C ALA A 45 12.17 7.58 -0.01
N ARG A 46 12.97 6.58 -0.40
CA ARG A 46 13.93 6.68 -1.50
C ARG A 46 13.34 5.98 -2.71
N ASP A 47 13.43 6.64 -3.85
CA ASP A 47 13.13 5.99 -5.11
C ASP A 47 14.22 4.96 -5.41
N PRO A 48 13.86 3.72 -5.75
CA PRO A 48 14.83 2.75 -6.24
C PRO A 48 15.39 3.21 -7.58
N ASP A 49 16.67 2.93 -7.80
CA ASP A 49 17.34 3.25 -9.07
C ASP A 49 16.68 2.54 -10.28
N ASP A 50 16.11 1.36 -10.04
CA ASP A 50 15.44 0.56 -11.06
C ASP A 50 14.26 -0.23 -10.48
N VAL A 51 13.05 0.28 -10.70
CA VAL A 51 11.78 -0.35 -10.29
C VAL A 51 11.56 -1.69 -10.99
N GLU A 52 11.94 -1.77 -12.26
CA GLU A 52 11.72 -2.94 -13.09
C GLU A 52 12.59 -4.10 -12.59
N ARG A 53 13.85 -3.84 -12.25
CA ARG A 53 14.72 -4.84 -11.64
C ARG A 53 14.19 -5.39 -10.31
N LEU A 54 13.45 -4.59 -9.54
CA LEU A 54 12.84 -5.03 -8.28
C LEU A 54 11.58 -5.88 -8.50
N ILE A 55 10.75 -5.52 -9.48
CA ILE A 55 9.45 -6.14 -9.70
C ILE A 55 9.53 -7.38 -10.60
N MET A 56 10.40 -7.40 -11.60
CA MET A 56 10.45 -8.48 -12.60
C MET A 56 10.66 -9.89 -11.98
N PRO A 57 11.59 -10.10 -11.03
CA PRO A 57 11.74 -11.41 -10.40
C PRO A 57 10.47 -11.89 -9.66
N LYS A 58 9.72 -10.96 -9.06
CA LYS A 58 8.46 -11.24 -8.36
C LYS A 58 7.34 -11.56 -9.35
N LEU A 59 7.21 -10.72 -10.39
CA LEU A 59 6.25 -10.93 -11.48
C LEU A 59 6.44 -12.29 -12.13
N LEU A 60 7.68 -12.66 -12.46
CA LEU A 60 7.98 -13.94 -13.12
C LEU A 60 7.86 -15.15 -12.18
N LYS A 61 8.04 -14.96 -10.87
CA LYS A 61 7.72 -15.99 -9.88
C LYS A 61 6.21 -16.27 -9.85
N THR A 62 5.38 -15.23 -9.94
CA THR A 62 3.92 -15.33 -9.92
C THR A 62 3.37 -15.80 -11.28
N PHE A 63 3.92 -15.28 -12.38
CA PHE A 63 3.48 -15.51 -13.75
C PHE A 63 4.66 -15.83 -14.68
N PRO A 64 5.20 -17.07 -14.63
CA PRO A 64 6.34 -17.46 -15.46
C PRO A 64 6.11 -17.29 -16.96
N GLN A 65 4.85 -17.40 -17.42
CA GLN A 65 4.47 -17.23 -18.83
C GLN A 65 4.65 -15.79 -19.36
N LEU A 66 4.93 -14.83 -18.48
CA LEU A 66 5.22 -13.44 -18.87
C LEU A 66 6.72 -13.19 -19.11
N GLN A 67 7.53 -14.24 -19.25
CA GLN A 67 8.93 -14.09 -19.62
C GLN A 67 9.07 -13.29 -20.93
N GLY A 68 9.88 -12.23 -20.90
CA GLY A 68 10.18 -11.42 -22.09
C GLY A 68 9.08 -10.40 -22.47
N VAL A 69 8.02 -10.24 -21.67
CA VAL A 69 7.05 -9.17 -21.91
C VAL A 69 7.68 -7.80 -21.71
N LYS A 70 7.19 -6.81 -22.46
CA LYS A 70 7.62 -5.41 -22.30
C LYS A 70 6.86 -4.75 -21.17
N ILE A 71 7.54 -3.92 -20.38
CA ILE A 71 6.91 -3.03 -19.42
C ILE A 71 6.58 -1.71 -20.11
N ASP A 72 5.29 -1.38 -20.16
CA ASP A 72 4.82 -0.13 -20.77
C ASP A 72 5.02 1.07 -19.81
N TYR A 73 4.82 0.86 -18.49
CA TYR A 73 4.93 1.90 -17.46
C TYR A 73 5.51 1.34 -16.17
N ARG A 74 6.30 2.16 -15.50
CA ARG A 74 6.87 1.88 -14.19
C ARG A 74 6.94 3.18 -13.39
N TRP A 75 6.58 3.10 -12.11
CA TRP A 75 6.61 4.23 -11.20
C TRP A 75 6.79 3.74 -9.77
N THR A 76 7.17 4.67 -8.90
CA THR A 76 7.19 4.50 -7.45
C THR A 76 6.29 5.53 -6.80
N GLY A 77 6.00 5.32 -5.52
CA GLY A 77 5.23 6.25 -4.73
C GLY A 77 5.54 6.09 -3.26
N ASN A 78 5.57 7.21 -2.56
CA ASN A 78 5.68 7.23 -1.11
C ASN A 78 4.28 7.19 -0.49
N PHE A 79 4.11 6.37 0.55
CA PHE A 79 2.94 6.43 1.41
C PHE A 79 3.37 6.65 2.86
N LEU A 80 2.50 7.29 3.63
CA LEU A 80 2.76 7.56 5.04
C LEU A 80 2.37 6.34 5.88
N LEU A 81 3.39 5.65 6.41
CA LEU A 81 3.25 4.54 7.34
C LEU A 81 3.18 5.07 8.79
N THR A 82 2.15 4.68 9.52
CA THR A 82 1.98 4.96 10.96
C THR A 82 2.42 3.76 11.79
N LEU A 83 2.76 3.97 13.07
CA LEU A 83 3.21 2.88 13.94
C LEU A 83 2.09 1.84 14.15
N SER A 84 0.85 2.30 14.36
CA SER A 84 -0.32 1.44 14.54
C SER A 84 -0.88 0.86 13.24
N ARG A 85 -0.39 1.31 12.08
CA ARG A 85 -0.95 1.05 10.73
C ARG A 85 -2.40 1.50 10.54
N MET A 86 -2.98 2.20 11.51
CA MET A 86 -4.30 2.82 11.40
C MET A 86 -4.18 4.23 10.81
N PRO A 87 -5.20 4.70 10.07
CA PRO A 87 -5.24 6.07 9.60
C PRO A 87 -5.34 7.06 10.77
N GLN A 88 -4.73 8.23 10.62
CA GLN A 88 -4.71 9.27 11.64
C GLN A 88 -5.69 10.38 11.30
N PHE A 89 -6.69 10.54 12.16
CA PHE A 89 -7.66 11.62 12.09
C PHE A 89 -7.43 12.52 13.31
N GLY A 90 -7.67 13.82 13.16
CA GLY A 90 -7.64 14.72 14.30
C GLY A 90 -7.88 16.18 13.96
N ARG A 91 -7.75 17.00 15.00
CA ARG A 91 -7.92 18.46 14.98
C ARG A 91 -6.65 19.10 15.50
N LEU A 92 -6.19 20.14 14.81
CA LEU A 92 -5.10 21.00 15.29
C LEU A 92 -5.64 22.25 15.98
N ASP A 93 -6.83 22.71 15.56
CA ASP A 93 -7.55 23.86 16.12
C ASP A 93 -9.05 23.71 15.82
N ASN A 94 -9.86 24.69 16.22
CA ASN A 94 -11.31 24.75 16.06
C ASN A 94 -11.80 24.48 14.63
N ASN A 95 -11.03 24.92 13.63
CA ASN A 95 -11.37 24.80 12.21
C ASN A 95 -10.22 24.18 11.37
N ILE A 96 -9.26 23.51 12.02
CA ILE A 96 -8.13 22.87 11.34
C ILE A 96 -8.18 21.37 11.61
N TYR A 97 -8.45 20.58 10.57
CA TYR A 97 -8.61 19.13 10.62
C TYR A 97 -7.52 18.45 9.79
N TYR A 98 -7.11 17.26 10.20
CA TYR A 98 -6.21 16.42 9.41
C TYR A 98 -6.71 14.98 9.31
N MET A 99 -6.43 14.37 8.16
CA MET A 99 -6.68 12.95 7.88
C MET A 99 -5.49 12.44 7.05
N GLN A 100 -4.60 11.66 7.66
CA GLN A 100 -3.32 11.23 7.06
C GLN A 100 -2.95 9.80 7.45
N GLY A 101 -1.81 9.31 6.98
CA GLY A 101 -1.19 8.12 7.57
C GLY A 101 -1.94 6.81 7.30
N TYR A 102 -2.58 6.70 6.14
CA TYR A 102 -3.44 5.56 5.80
C TYR A 102 -2.70 4.21 5.68
N SER A 103 -1.37 4.17 5.77
CA SER A 103 -0.57 2.93 5.85
C SER A 103 -0.91 1.89 4.77
N GLY A 104 -1.07 2.34 3.52
CA GLY A 104 -1.44 1.49 2.38
C GLY A 104 -2.93 1.49 2.01
N HIS A 105 -3.81 1.94 2.91
CA HIS A 105 -5.27 1.94 2.70
C HIS A 105 -5.81 3.26 2.13
N GLY A 106 -4.96 4.10 1.54
CA GLY A 106 -5.33 5.47 1.15
C GLY A 106 -6.50 5.50 0.17
N VAL A 107 -6.45 4.69 -0.90
CA VAL A 107 -7.49 4.69 -1.94
C VAL A 107 -8.87 4.32 -1.39
N THR A 108 -8.94 3.29 -0.55
CA THR A 108 -10.21 2.83 0.02
C THR A 108 -10.68 3.72 1.17
N CYS A 109 -9.78 4.11 2.08
CA CYS A 109 -10.12 4.85 3.29
C CYS A 109 -10.47 6.31 3.03
N THR A 110 -9.89 6.95 2.02
CA THR A 110 -10.14 8.38 1.73
C THR A 110 -11.58 8.69 1.33
N HIS A 111 -12.30 7.73 0.72
CA HIS A 111 -13.72 7.88 0.44
C HIS A 111 -14.54 8.00 1.73
N LEU A 112 -14.23 7.17 2.73
CA LEU A 112 -14.81 7.28 4.06
C LEU A 112 -14.38 8.59 4.74
N ALA A 113 -13.09 8.92 4.70
CA ALA A 113 -12.56 10.14 5.29
C ALA A 113 -13.30 11.40 4.79
N GLY A 114 -13.51 11.49 3.48
CA GLY A 114 -14.28 12.57 2.85
C GLY A 114 -15.72 12.66 3.34
N ARG A 115 -16.38 11.52 3.56
CA ARG A 115 -17.71 11.49 4.16
C ARG A 115 -17.69 11.96 5.62
N LEU A 116 -16.75 11.45 6.42
CA LEU A 116 -16.68 11.77 7.85
C LEU A 116 -16.38 13.25 8.10
N ILE A 117 -15.50 13.85 7.30
CA ILE A 117 -15.25 15.30 7.43
C ILE A 117 -16.48 16.11 7.00
N SER A 118 -17.23 15.66 5.99
CA SER A 118 -18.47 16.33 5.59
C SER A 118 -19.56 16.22 6.67
N GLU A 119 -19.68 15.08 7.36
CA GLU A 119 -20.59 14.89 8.50
C GLU A 119 -20.21 15.82 9.65
N LEU A 120 -18.91 15.86 9.99
CA LEU A 120 -18.36 16.74 11.02
C LEU A 120 -18.70 18.21 10.76
N LEU A 121 -18.50 18.69 9.52
CA LEU A 121 -18.76 20.08 9.15
C LEU A 121 -20.26 20.44 9.19
N ARG A 122 -21.14 19.45 9.18
CA ARG A 122 -22.60 19.61 9.36
C ARG A 122 -23.03 19.53 10.83
N GLY A 123 -22.09 19.35 11.75
CA GLY A 123 -22.35 19.24 13.18
C GLY A 123 -22.47 17.81 13.70
N ASP A 124 -22.24 16.79 12.86
CA ASP A 124 -22.23 15.39 13.27
C ASP A 124 -20.80 14.84 13.31
N ALA A 125 -20.17 14.93 14.48
CA ALA A 125 -18.78 14.56 14.67
C ALA A 125 -18.56 13.11 15.09
N GLU A 126 -19.60 12.32 15.39
CA GLU A 126 -19.49 11.05 16.12
C GLU A 126 -18.48 10.09 15.48
N ARG A 127 -18.64 9.85 14.18
CA ARG A 127 -17.82 8.88 13.43
C ARG A 127 -16.41 9.40 13.16
N PHE A 128 -16.26 10.71 12.94
CA PHE A 128 -14.93 11.32 12.84
C PHE A 128 -14.19 11.18 14.18
N ASP A 129 -14.88 11.43 15.29
CA ASP A 129 -14.32 11.36 16.63
C ASP A 129 -13.94 9.94 17.03
N ALA A 130 -14.62 8.92 16.52
CA ALA A 130 -14.21 7.53 16.70
C ALA A 130 -12.79 7.28 16.15
N PHE A 131 -12.46 7.81 14.97
CA PHE A 131 -11.10 7.74 14.42
C PHE A 131 -10.14 8.68 15.16
N ALA A 132 -10.58 9.88 15.51
CA ALA A 132 -9.72 10.87 16.16
C ALA A 132 -9.29 10.46 17.59
N LYS A 133 -10.07 9.60 18.25
CA LYS A 133 -9.75 9.02 19.57
C LYS A 133 -8.73 7.89 19.51
N LEU A 134 -8.41 7.35 18.33
CA LEU A 134 -7.40 6.31 18.20
C LEU A 134 -6.03 6.86 18.61
N PRO A 135 -5.22 6.09 19.38
CA PRO A 135 -3.93 6.56 19.82
C PRO A 135 -2.93 6.69 18.66
N HIS A 136 -2.37 7.89 18.51
CA HIS A 136 -1.36 8.21 17.50
C HIS A 136 0.04 8.16 18.09
N TYR A 137 0.60 6.95 18.18
CA TYR A 137 1.95 6.78 18.73
C TYR A 137 3.03 7.28 17.76
N PRO A 138 3.99 8.10 18.22
CA PRO A 138 5.19 8.39 17.44
C PRO A 138 6.06 7.14 17.34
N PHE A 139 6.87 7.05 16.28
CA PHE A 139 7.91 6.04 16.22
C PHE A 139 8.88 6.20 17.40
N PRO A 140 9.23 5.12 18.13
CA PRO A 140 10.26 5.18 19.16
C PRO A 140 11.57 5.75 18.60
N GLY A 141 12.16 6.74 19.29
CA GLY A 141 13.36 7.44 18.79
C GLY A 141 13.15 8.35 17.57
N GLY A 142 11.89 8.62 17.21
CA GLY A 142 11.50 9.64 16.24
C GLY A 142 12.09 9.45 14.84
N ARG A 143 12.48 10.57 14.22
CA ARG A 143 12.94 10.60 12.81
C ARG A 143 14.19 9.77 12.56
N SER A 144 15.10 9.69 13.53
CA SER A 144 16.38 9.00 13.38
C SER A 144 16.21 7.48 13.38
N LEU A 145 15.29 6.94 14.18
CA LEU A 145 15.11 5.49 14.31
C LEU A 145 13.96 4.90 13.49
N ARG A 146 13.07 5.73 12.91
CA ARG A 146 11.93 5.22 12.09
C ARG A 146 12.39 4.31 10.94
N ILE A 147 13.45 4.68 10.23
CA ILE A 147 13.93 3.90 9.08
C ILE A 147 14.55 2.58 9.56
N PRO A 148 15.53 2.56 10.48
CA PRO A 148 16.05 1.31 11.04
C PRO A 148 14.97 0.38 11.58
N PHE A 149 14.00 0.88 12.36
CA PHE A 149 12.92 0.04 12.91
C PHE A 149 12.04 -0.58 11.83
N THR A 150 11.63 0.21 10.84
CA THR A 150 10.82 -0.32 9.74
C THR A 150 11.59 -1.33 8.90
N ALA A 151 12.89 -1.12 8.65
CA ALA A 151 13.75 -2.07 7.94
C ALA A 151 13.96 -3.37 8.73
N MET A 152 14.16 -3.30 10.05
CA MET A 152 14.24 -4.50 10.90
C MET A 152 12.94 -5.29 10.90
N GLY A 153 11.79 -4.61 11.01
CA GLY A 153 10.49 -5.26 10.88
C GLY A 153 10.33 -5.94 9.52
N ALA A 154 10.69 -5.26 8.43
CA ALA A 154 10.65 -5.82 7.09
C ALA A 154 11.53 -7.06 6.94
N ALA A 155 12.75 -7.03 7.47
CA ALA A 155 13.66 -8.18 7.44
C ALA A 155 13.10 -9.36 8.23
N TYR A 156 12.57 -9.10 9.43
CA TYR A 156 11.93 -10.12 10.28
C TYR A 156 10.75 -10.77 9.57
N TYR A 157 9.82 -9.97 9.04
CA TYR A 157 8.64 -10.51 8.35
C TYR A 157 8.99 -11.16 7.01
N SER A 158 9.96 -10.64 6.26
CA SER A 158 10.46 -11.31 5.05
C SER A 158 11.04 -12.69 5.35
N LEU A 159 11.71 -12.85 6.50
CA LEU A 159 12.22 -14.15 6.93
C LEU A 159 11.08 -15.10 7.28
N ARG A 160 10.07 -14.61 8.00
CA ARG A 160 8.85 -15.36 8.32
C ARG A 160 8.10 -15.83 7.07
N ASP A 161 7.87 -14.94 6.12
CA ASP A 161 7.24 -15.25 4.84
C ASP A 161 8.01 -16.34 4.06
N ARG A 162 9.36 -16.32 4.12
CA ARG A 162 10.21 -17.34 3.50
C ARG A 162 10.16 -18.70 4.22
N LEU A 163 9.95 -18.69 5.52
CA LEU A 163 9.87 -19.88 6.35
C LEU A 163 8.43 -20.45 6.43
N GLY A 164 7.42 -19.68 6.00
CA GLY A 164 6.02 -20.07 6.06
C GLY A 164 5.43 -20.09 7.47
N VAL A 165 5.92 -19.22 8.36
CA VAL A 165 5.54 -19.16 9.81
C VAL A 165 5.04 -17.79 10.25
#